data_AF-A0A820NWK6-F1
#
_entry.id   AF-A0A820NWK6-F1
#
_cell.length_a   1.000
_cell.length_b   1.000
_cell.length_c   1.000
_cell.angle_alpha   90.00
_cell.angle_beta   90.00
_cell.angle_gamma   90.00
#
_symmetry.space_group_name_H-M   'P 1'
#
loop_
_entity.id
_entity.type
_entity.pdbx_description
1 polymer ?
#
loop_
_entity_poly.entity_id
_entity_poly.type
_entity_poly.pdbx_seq_one_letter_code
_entity_poly.pdbx_strand_id
1 'polypeptide(L)'
;MLIHDQYLFHLEQAQQNDPVVLIPVSFLITTGDQFNEFIVKFDDIDSNENHEHQGQSVTQQCKSYMFKLNERLCLRLIDTPGMGDTRGLVQDEINIDHVLAYVNNLSHLNAVCLLFKPNES
;
A
#
# COMPACT_ATOMS: atom_id res chain seq x y z
N MET A 1 14.03 21.37 14.74
CA MET A 1 13.53 20.10 15.29
C MET A 1 13.01 19.29 14.12
N LEU A 2 13.82 18.33 13.72
CA LEU A 2 13.97 17.81 12.36
C LEU A 2 12.95 16.70 12.07
N ILE A 3 12.01 16.98 11.17
CA ILE A 3 11.28 15.96 10.39
C ILE A 3 11.95 15.80 9.01
N HIS A 4 12.97 16.62 8.70
CA HIS A 4 13.36 16.88 7.32
C HIS A 4 14.33 15.88 6.68
N ASP A 5 15.03 15.02 7.43
CA ASP A 5 16.18 14.29 6.85
C ASP A 5 16.07 12.76 6.85
N GLN A 6 15.05 12.15 7.48
CA GLN A 6 14.97 10.67 7.54
C GLN A 6 14.20 10.01 6.38
N TYR A 7 13.36 10.77 5.67
CA TYR A 7 12.50 10.20 4.61
C TYR A 7 12.51 11.02 3.31
N LEU A 8 13.27 12.12 3.24
CA LEU A 8 13.40 12.97 2.06
C LEU A 8 14.85 12.87 1.57
N PHE A 9 15.07 12.02 0.59
CA PHE A 9 16.34 11.96 -0.13
C PHE A 9 16.25 12.84 -1.37
N HIS A 10 17.26 13.68 -1.60
CA HIS A 10 17.48 14.18 -2.96
C HIS A 10 17.77 12.98 -3.89
N LEU A 11 17.42 13.06 -5.18
CA LEU A 11 17.57 11.94 -6.11
C LEU A 11 19.00 11.36 -6.09
N GLU A 12 20.02 12.23 -6.02
CA GLU A 12 21.42 11.83 -5.92
C GLU A 12 21.74 11.02 -4.66
N GLN A 13 21.09 11.33 -3.53
CA GLN A 13 21.23 10.58 -2.29
C GLN A 13 20.45 9.25 -2.35
N ALA A 14 19.26 9.25 -2.95
CA ALA A 14 18.46 8.04 -3.13
C ALA A 14 19.15 7.02 -4.05
N GLN A 15 19.98 7.48 -4.99
CA GLN A 15 20.79 6.63 -5.85
C GLN A 15 21.97 5.95 -5.12
N GLN A 16 22.42 6.51 -4.01
CA GLN A 16 23.61 6.04 -3.28
C GLN A 16 23.30 5.21 -2.05
N ASN A 17 22.05 5.23 -1.58
CA ASN A 17 21.63 4.56 -0.36
C ASN A 17 20.56 3.51 -0.66
N ASP A 18 20.48 2.49 0.18
CA ASP A 18 19.39 1.52 0.09
C ASP A 18 18.04 2.20 0.36
N PRO A 19 16.99 1.87 -0.42
CA PRO A 19 15.68 2.46 -0.22
C PRO A 19 15.11 2.07 1.13
N VAL A 20 14.55 3.07 1.83
CA VAL A 20 13.77 2.84 3.05
C VAL A 20 12.38 2.35 2.64
N VAL A 21 12.11 1.07 2.90
CA VAL A 21 10.82 0.44 2.60
C VAL A 21 9.88 0.63 3.77
N LEU A 22 8.84 1.44 3.58
CA LEU A 22 7.84 1.76 4.61
C LEU A 22 6.62 0.83 4.56
N ILE A 23 6.27 0.42 3.35
CA ILE A 23 5.20 -0.51 3.02
C ILE A 23 5.81 -1.45 1.99
N PRO A 24 5.78 -2.78 2.20
CA PRO A 24 6.20 -3.75 1.20
C PRO A 24 5.54 -3.47 -0.14
N VAL A 25 6.27 -3.63 -1.24
CA VAL A 25 5.72 -3.35 -2.56
C VAL A 25 6.35 -4.24 -3.62
N SER A 26 5.51 -4.66 -4.58
CA SER A 26 5.93 -5.40 -5.76
C SER A 26 5.27 -4.81 -7.00
N PHE A 27 6.05 -4.60 -8.06
CA PHE A 27 5.54 -4.09 -9.33
C PHE A 27 6.40 -4.56 -10.50
N LEU A 28 5.75 -4.66 -11.67
CA LEU A 28 6.40 -5.01 -12.93
C LEU A 28 7.02 -3.76 -13.55
N ILE A 29 8.28 -3.85 -13.95
CA ILE A 29 8.95 -2.83 -14.77
C ILE A 29 9.30 -3.45 -16.13
N THR A 30 9.05 -2.68 -17.18
CA THR A 30 9.49 -3.00 -18.55
C THR A 30 10.62 -2.04 -18.94
N THR A 31 11.76 -2.56 -19.41
CA THR A 31 12.91 -1.74 -19.81
C THR A 31 13.46 -2.09 -21.19
N GLY A 32 14.08 -1.08 -21.80
CA GLY A 32 14.75 -1.17 -23.10
C GLY A 32 13.80 -1.37 -24.28
N ASP A 33 14.36 -1.29 -25.48
CA ASP A 33 13.60 -1.41 -26.74
C ASP A 33 13.09 -2.83 -27.01
N GLN A 34 13.60 -3.80 -26.26
CA GLN A 34 13.20 -5.21 -26.32
C GLN A 34 12.04 -5.54 -25.37
N PHE A 35 11.53 -4.55 -24.61
CA PHE A 35 10.45 -4.73 -23.65
C PHE A 35 10.74 -5.83 -22.61
N ASN A 36 11.96 -5.84 -22.07
CA ASN A 36 12.33 -6.83 -21.05
C ASN A 36 11.58 -6.53 -19.76
N GLU A 37 10.85 -7.51 -19.24
CA GLU A 37 10.05 -7.37 -18.03
C GLU A 37 10.75 -7.99 -16.83
N PHE A 38 10.72 -7.32 -15.68
CA PHE A 38 11.13 -7.87 -14.41
C PHE A 38 10.28 -7.33 -13.27
N ILE A 39 10.06 -8.18 -12.27
CA ILE A 39 9.34 -7.79 -11.06
C ILE A 39 10.36 -7.21 -10.08
N VAL A 40 10.14 -5.96 -9.70
CA VAL A 40 10.83 -5.35 -8.57
C VAL A 40 10.05 -5.69 -7.30
N LYS A 41 10.77 -6.13 -6.27
CA LYS A 41 10.22 -6.44 -4.95
C LYS A 41 11.05 -5.76 -3.88
N PHE A 42 10.37 -5.11 -2.96
CA PHE A 42 10.96 -4.52 -1.77
C PHE A 42 10.29 -5.13 -0.54
N ASP A 43 11.11 -5.70 0.35
CA ASP A 43 10.72 -6.53 1.51
C ASP A 43 10.28 -7.97 1.16
N ASP A 44 10.17 -8.83 2.18
CA ASP A 44 9.80 -10.25 2.07
C ASP A 44 8.30 -10.46 1.76
N ILE A 45 7.92 -11.70 1.44
CA ILE A 45 6.52 -12.09 1.17
C ILE A 45 5.63 -11.77 2.38
N ASP A 46 4.70 -10.83 2.21
CA ASP A 46 3.66 -10.58 3.21
C ASP A 46 2.58 -11.66 3.10
N SER A 47 2.41 -12.46 4.17
CA SER A 47 1.35 -13.46 4.27
C SER A 47 -0.07 -12.87 4.16
N ASN A 48 -0.20 -11.55 4.34
CA ASN A 48 -1.44 -10.82 4.17
C ASN A 48 -1.71 -10.39 2.71
N GLU A 49 -0.79 -10.67 1.80
CA GLU A 49 -0.91 -10.37 0.38
C GLU A 49 -1.05 -11.64 -0.46
N ASN A 50 -2.06 -11.66 -1.35
CA ASN A 50 -2.24 -12.72 -2.34
C ASN A 50 -2.12 -12.15 -3.75
N HIS A 51 -1.02 -12.48 -4.42
CA HIS A 51 -0.71 -12.04 -5.79
C HIS A 51 -1.03 -13.08 -6.85
N GLU A 52 -1.57 -14.24 -6.48
CA GLU A 52 -1.78 -15.38 -7.40
C GLU A 52 -2.98 -15.18 -8.34
N HIS A 53 -3.87 -14.25 -8.03
CA HIS A 53 -5.14 -14.10 -8.71
C HIS A 53 -5.37 -12.66 -9.17
N GLN A 54 -5.20 -12.45 -10.49
CA GLN A 54 -5.42 -11.15 -11.10
C GLN A 54 -6.86 -10.66 -10.90
N GLY A 55 -6.98 -9.40 -10.45
CA GLY A 55 -8.27 -8.75 -10.21
C GLY A 55 -8.93 -9.09 -8.87
N GLN A 56 -8.36 -10.00 -8.08
CA GLN A 56 -8.73 -10.11 -6.66
C GLN A 56 -8.01 -9.02 -5.86
N SER A 57 -8.60 -8.62 -4.74
CA SER A 57 -7.89 -7.81 -3.76
C SER A 57 -6.61 -8.52 -3.36
N VAL A 58 -5.48 -7.82 -3.48
CA VAL A 58 -4.17 -8.33 -3.06
C VAL A 58 -4.09 -8.37 -1.54
N THR A 59 -4.44 -7.26 -0.87
CA THR A 59 -4.52 -7.19 0.59
C THR A 59 -5.70 -8.02 1.08
N GLN A 60 -5.46 -8.97 2.00
CA GLN A 60 -6.49 -9.88 2.53
C GLN A 60 -7.13 -9.37 3.84
N GLN A 61 -6.37 -8.64 4.66
CA GLN A 61 -6.83 -8.05 5.92
C GLN A 61 -6.32 -6.62 6.07
N CYS A 62 -7.05 -5.78 6.81
CA CYS A 62 -6.64 -4.40 7.06
C CYS A 62 -5.35 -4.34 7.90
N LYS A 63 -4.42 -3.47 7.52
CA LYS A 63 -3.12 -3.31 8.19
C LYS A 63 -2.80 -1.83 8.44
N SER A 64 -2.35 -1.52 9.65
CA SER A 64 -1.92 -0.17 10.03
C SER A 64 -0.42 0.00 9.87
N TYR A 65 -0.02 1.06 9.18
CA TYR A 65 1.36 1.54 9.12
C TYR A 65 1.45 2.87 9.86
N MET A 66 2.29 2.93 10.89
CA MET A 66 2.42 4.10 11.77
C MET A 66 3.72 4.85 11.49
N PHE A 67 3.60 6.11 11.10
CA PHE A 67 4.71 7.01 10.82
C PHE A 67 4.74 8.12 11.86
N LYS A 68 5.82 8.20 12.63
CA LYS A 68 6.01 9.31 13.56
C LYS A 68 6.51 10.52 12.77
N LEU A 69 5.65 11.50 12.55
CA LEU A 69 6.02 12.73 11.85
C LEU A 69 6.83 13.63 12.79
N ASN A 70 6.41 13.78 14.05
CA ASN A 70 7.20 14.45 15.08
C ASN A 70 6.84 13.90 16.47
N GLU A 71 7.35 14.53 17.54
CA GLU A 71 7.09 14.11 18.91
C GLU A 71 5.61 14.05 19.30
N ARG A 72 4.75 14.84 18.64
CA ARG A 72 3.33 15.00 18.97
C ARG A 72 2.38 14.48 17.90
N LEU A 73 2.88 14.19 16.70
CA LEU A 73 2.07 13.81 15.55
C LEU A 73 2.54 12.48 14.97
N CYS A 74 1.62 11.53 14.91
CA CYS A 74 1.79 10.25 14.23
C CYS A 74 0.72 10.11 13.16
N LEU A 75 1.15 9.80 11.93
CA LEU A 75 0.29 9.45 10.82
C LEU A 75 0.09 7.93 10.84
N ARG A 76 -1.17 7.50 10.85
CA ARG A 76 -1.54 6.09 10.64
C ARG A 76 -2.14 5.97 9.24
N LEU A 77 -1.48 5.24 8.36
CA LEU A 77 -2.07 4.77 7.11
C LEU A 77 -2.70 3.40 7.37
N ILE A 78 -3.93 3.22 6.90
CA ILE A 78 -4.64 1.95 6.98
C ILE A 78 -4.77 1.44 5.56
N ASP A 79 -4.04 0.39 5.24
CA ASP A 79 -4.20 -0.33 3.99
C ASP A 79 -5.34 -1.36 4.15
N THR A 80 -6.20 -1.46 3.14
CA THR A 80 -7.44 -2.22 3.20
C THR A 80 -7.53 -3.17 2.02
N PRO A 81 -8.25 -4.30 2.15
CA PRO A 81 -8.71 -5.02 0.98
C PRO A 81 -9.44 -4.09 0.00
N GLY A 82 -9.17 -4.27 -1.29
CA GLY A 82 -9.80 -3.52 -2.37
C GLY A 82 -11.28 -3.88 -2.56
N MET A 83 -11.97 -2.99 -3.28
CA MET A 83 -13.34 -3.19 -3.76
C MET A 83 -13.31 -3.42 -5.26
N GLY A 84 -14.28 -4.15 -5.81
CA GLY A 84 -14.30 -4.55 -7.22
C GLY A 84 -13.56 -5.87 -7.45
N ASP A 85 -13.67 -6.78 -6.48
CA ASP A 85 -13.01 -8.08 -6.52
C ASP A 85 -13.63 -8.99 -7.59
N THR A 86 -12.79 -9.64 -8.41
CA THR A 86 -13.26 -10.56 -9.47
C THR A 86 -13.95 -11.82 -8.93
N ARG A 87 -13.86 -12.11 -7.63
CA ARG A 87 -14.68 -13.14 -6.94
C ARG A 87 -16.17 -12.74 -6.83
N GLY A 88 -16.49 -11.47 -7.06
CA GLY A 88 -17.85 -10.93 -7.15
C GLY A 88 -18.33 -10.22 -5.89
N LEU A 89 -19.57 -9.73 -5.95
CA LEU A 89 -20.17 -8.82 -4.96
C LEU A 89 -20.15 -9.35 -3.52
N VAL A 90 -20.30 -10.66 -3.33
CA VAL A 90 -20.26 -11.27 -1.99
C VAL A 90 -18.86 -11.09 -1.35
N GLN A 91 -17.80 -11.15 -2.13
CA GLN A 91 -16.46 -10.89 -1.62
C GLN A 91 -16.26 -9.41 -1.29
N ASP A 92 -16.83 -8.51 -2.10
CA ASP A 92 -16.80 -7.07 -1.80
C ASP A 92 -17.53 -6.76 -0.48
N GLU A 93 -18.68 -7.40 -0.21
CA GLU A 93 -19.38 -7.29 1.08
C GLU A 93 -18.49 -7.71 2.25
N ILE A 94 -17.81 -8.87 2.14
CA ILE A 94 -16.87 -9.36 3.16
C ILE A 94 -15.72 -8.36 3.37
N ASN A 95 -15.17 -7.81 2.27
CA ASN A 95 -14.08 -6.84 2.34
C ASN A 95 -14.54 -5.56 3.07
N ILE A 96 -15.72 -5.04 2.74
CA ILE A 96 -16.31 -3.86 3.40
C ILE A 96 -16.54 -4.14 4.89
N ASP A 97 -17.12 -5.29 5.24
CA ASP A 97 -17.38 -5.65 6.64
C ASP A 97 -16.08 -5.72 7.45
N HIS A 98 -15.00 -6.27 6.87
CA HIS A 98 -13.67 -6.25 7.48
C HIS A 98 -13.15 -4.82 7.68
N VAL A 99 -13.28 -3.94 6.69
CA VAL A 99 -12.88 -2.53 6.79
C VAL A 99 -13.66 -1.83 7.90
N LEU A 100 -14.98 -1.99 7.92
CA LEU A 100 -15.85 -1.39 8.93
C LEU A 100 -15.52 -1.89 10.34
N ALA A 101 -15.34 -3.20 10.52
CA ALA A 101 -14.93 -3.78 11.78
C ALA A 101 -13.56 -3.22 12.24
N TYR A 102 -12.62 -3.03 11.32
CA TYR A 102 -11.30 -2.48 11.64
C TYR A 102 -11.40 -1.02 12.10
N VAL A 103 -12.07 -0.15 11.33
CA VAL A 103 -12.15 1.29 11.63
C VAL A 103 -13.01 1.57 12.86
N ASN A 104 -13.99 0.71 13.18
CA ASN A 104 -14.81 0.82 14.38
C ASN A 104 -14.00 0.66 15.69
N ASN A 105 -12.82 0.06 15.63
CA ASN A 105 -11.91 -0.04 16.77
C ASN A 105 -11.05 1.23 16.97
N LEU A 106 -11.18 2.23 16.10
CA LEU A 106 -10.44 3.49 16.19
C LEU A 106 -11.30 4.56 16.87
N SER A 107 -10.68 5.36 17.73
CA SER A 107 -11.38 6.49 18.38
C SER A 107 -11.72 7.61 17.39
N HIS A 108 -10.90 7.78 16.35
CA HIS A 108 -11.04 8.83 15.35
C HIS A 108 -10.57 8.35 13.97
N LEU A 109 -11.29 8.75 12.93
CA LEU A 109 -10.90 8.61 11.53
C LEU A 109 -10.84 10.02 10.90
N ASN A 110 -9.66 10.43 10.45
CA ASN A 110 -9.45 11.80 9.97
C ASN A 110 -9.81 12.01 8.49
N ALA A 111 -9.53 11.02 7.64
CA ALA A 111 -9.75 11.10 6.21
C ALA A 111 -9.91 9.69 5.61
N VAL A 112 -10.57 9.61 4.45
CA VAL A 112 -10.68 8.43 3.60
C VAL A 112 -10.15 8.78 2.22
N CYS A 113 -9.22 7.98 1.71
CA CYS A 113 -8.65 8.13 0.38
C CYS A 113 -9.21 7.06 -0.54
N LEU A 114 -9.90 7.44 -1.61
CA LEU A 114 -10.40 6.52 -2.62
C LEU A 114 -9.43 6.54 -3.82
N LEU A 115 -8.79 5.40 -4.10
CA LEU A 115 -7.84 5.26 -5.20
C LEU A 115 -8.53 4.58 -6.39
N PHE A 116 -8.57 5.28 -7.52
CA PHE A 116 -9.14 4.78 -8.77
C PHE A 116 -8.07 4.67 -9.84
N LYS A 117 -8.17 3.67 -10.71
CA LYS A 117 -7.36 3.63 -11.92
C LYS A 117 -7.75 4.85 -12.78
N PRO A 118 -6.77 5.66 -13.26
CA PRO A 118 -7.08 6.90 -13.96
C PRO A 118 -7.84 6.69 -15.27
N ASN A 119 -7.76 5.48 -15.85
CA ASN A 119 -8.34 5.14 -17.14
C ASN A 119 -9.09 3.79 -17.03
N GLU A 120 -10.33 3.83 -16.58
CA GLU A 120 -11.32 2.77 -16.84
C GLU A 120 -12.15 3.24 -18.05
N SER A 121 -11.92 2.59 -19.21
CA SER A 121 -12.77 2.68 -20.41
C SER A 121 -13.39 1.31 -20.67
#